data_AF-A0A927GVA5-F1
#
_entry.id   AF-A0A927GVA5-F1
#
_cell.length_a   1.000
_cell.length_b   1.000
_cell.length_c   1.000
_cell.angle_alpha   90.00
_cell.angle_beta   90.00
_cell.angle_gamma   90.00
#
_symmetry.space_group_name_H-M   'P 1'
#
loop_
_entity.id
_entity.type
_entity.pdbx_description
1 polymer ?
#
loop_
_entity_poly.entity_id
_entity_poly.type
_entity_poly.pdbx_seq_one_letter_code
_entity_poly.pdbx_strand_id
1 'polypeptide(L)'
;MSRALIALACLGVSAHSLADPKKYSSSSTESAQSSQEQDWGVYSKLNVRVYSAKEIGQIKAIEAAVSKAEVPPTSGEAALIRMGMGVSQENAYKENGCCFDAAGRSLKDKNVAERLAVEEAMRRSGIEPGSEREEQLRAAAQGRAQTADGEEVNQQTMEDMAKEVAKQQAAVYTGAQEGSTEEAMVNTGVDVFWNKMKGWFD
;
A
#
# COMPACT_ATOMS: atom_id res chain seq x y z
N MET A 1 13.73 -53.92 -41.96
CA MET A 1 13.75 -52.67 -42.75
C MET A 1 14.84 -51.78 -42.18
N SER A 2 15.94 -51.66 -42.91
CA SER A 2 17.08 -50.78 -42.60
C SER A 2 16.77 -49.32 -42.89
N ARG A 3 17.36 -48.42 -42.08
CA ARG A 3 18.07 -47.18 -42.45
C ARG A 3 18.56 -46.54 -41.13
N ALA A 4 19.83 -46.73 -40.79
CA ALA A 4 21.00 -45.87 -41.12
C ALA A 4 20.96 -44.53 -40.35
N LEU A 5 21.79 -44.37 -39.30
CA LEU A 5 23.10 -43.68 -39.30
C LEU A 5 22.95 -42.18 -39.61
N ILE A 6 23.39 -41.27 -38.72
CA ILE A 6 24.78 -40.76 -38.67
C ILE A 6 25.11 -40.19 -37.27
N ALA A 7 26.32 -40.48 -36.81
CA ALA A 7 27.01 -39.87 -35.67
C ALA A 7 28.05 -38.84 -36.14
N LEU A 8 28.33 -37.82 -35.33
CA LEU A 8 29.63 -37.10 -35.17
C LEU A 8 29.40 -36.03 -34.08
N ALA A 9 29.94 -36.07 -32.86
CA ALA A 9 31.31 -36.21 -32.35
C ALA A 9 32.22 -34.99 -32.56
N CYS A 10 32.59 -34.41 -31.40
CA CYS A 10 33.91 -33.86 -31.02
C CYS A 10 34.18 -32.34 -31.03
N LEU A 11 34.57 -31.86 -29.82
CA LEU A 11 35.75 -31.05 -29.47
C LEU A 11 35.86 -29.68 -30.17
N GLY A 12 35.81 -28.53 -29.48
CA GLY A 12 36.72 -28.10 -28.43
C GLY A 12 37.57 -26.92 -28.96
N VAL A 13 37.81 -25.90 -28.12
CA VAL A 13 38.92 -24.91 -28.09
C VAL A 13 38.40 -23.55 -27.61
N SER A 14 38.96 -23.08 -26.49
CA SER A 14 38.95 -21.69 -26.04
C SER A 14 40.11 -20.91 -26.66
N ALA A 15 39.88 -19.66 -27.08
CA ALA A 15 40.92 -18.63 -27.14
C ALA A 15 40.29 -17.23 -27.13
N HIS A 16 40.90 -16.34 -26.33
CA HIS A 16 40.54 -14.94 -26.11
C HIS A 16 40.67 -14.07 -27.36
N SER A 17 39.81 -13.05 -27.48
CA SER A 17 40.16 -11.78 -28.14
C SER A 17 39.31 -10.64 -27.58
N LEU A 18 39.99 -9.68 -26.94
CA LEU A 18 39.48 -8.39 -26.52
C LEU A 18 39.18 -7.50 -27.74
N ALA A 19 37.97 -6.96 -27.85
CA ALA A 19 37.68 -5.66 -28.45
C ALA A 19 36.17 -5.31 -28.32
N ASP A 20 35.85 -4.33 -27.48
CA ASP A 20 34.65 -3.47 -27.62
C ASP A 20 34.95 -2.39 -28.68
N PRO A 21 33.98 -1.86 -29.46
CA PRO A 21 32.87 -1.10 -28.88
C PRO A 21 31.49 -1.15 -29.60
N LYS A 22 30.42 -1.04 -28.78
CA LYS A 22 29.08 -0.44 -29.02
C LYS A 22 28.36 -0.70 -30.37
N LYS A 23 27.23 -1.43 -30.31
CA LYS A 23 25.89 -0.95 -30.77
C LYS A 23 24.74 -1.88 -30.34
N TYR A 24 23.69 -1.25 -29.82
CA TYR A 24 22.35 -1.71 -29.43
C TYR A 24 21.73 -2.85 -30.28
N SER A 25 21.04 -3.80 -29.61
CA SER A 25 19.57 -3.89 -29.61
C SER A 25 19.05 -5.27 -29.15
N SER A 26 18.17 -5.24 -28.13
CA SER A 26 16.96 -6.05 -27.90
C SER A 26 17.05 -7.57 -27.68
N SER A 27 16.71 -8.00 -26.46
CA SER A 27 15.45 -8.74 -26.16
C SER A 27 15.43 -9.03 -24.64
N SER A 28 14.69 -8.26 -23.84
CA SER A 28 13.24 -8.39 -23.58
C SER A 28 12.84 -9.63 -22.79
N THR A 29 13.27 -9.73 -21.52
CA THR A 29 12.61 -10.59 -20.52
C THR A 29 12.80 -10.04 -19.10
N GLU A 30 12.43 -8.80 -18.82
CA GLU A 30 12.40 -8.30 -17.43
C GLU A 30 11.52 -7.04 -17.36
N SER A 31 10.20 -7.20 -17.41
CA SER A 31 9.28 -6.05 -17.27
C SER A 31 7.91 -6.40 -16.68
N ALA A 32 7.75 -7.59 -16.11
CA ALA A 32 6.44 -8.01 -15.57
C ALA A 32 6.43 -8.30 -14.06
N GLN A 33 7.59 -8.29 -13.39
CA GLN A 33 7.67 -8.56 -11.95
C GLN A 33 7.96 -7.32 -11.09
N SER A 34 8.44 -6.21 -11.65
CA SER A 34 8.74 -4.99 -10.86
C SER A 34 7.51 -4.13 -10.56
N SER A 35 6.40 -4.28 -11.28
CA SER A 35 5.24 -3.39 -11.14
C SER A 35 4.26 -3.77 -10.03
N GLN A 36 4.28 -5.02 -9.53
CA GLN A 36 3.40 -5.43 -8.42
C GLN A 36 3.96 -5.07 -7.03
N GLU A 37 5.26 -4.81 -6.91
CA GLU A 37 5.90 -4.37 -5.66
C GLU A 37 5.88 -2.83 -5.50
N GLN A 38 5.47 -2.10 -6.56
CA GLN A 38 5.39 -0.64 -6.58
C GLN A 38 4.06 -0.06 -6.10
N ASP A 39 2.98 -0.84 -6.08
CA ASP A 39 1.67 -0.34 -5.66
C ASP A 39 1.48 -0.47 -4.14
N TRP A 40 1.69 0.65 -3.45
CA TRP A 40 1.53 0.78 -2.01
C TRP A 40 0.10 1.11 -1.56
N GLY A 41 -0.86 1.15 -2.49
CA GLY A 41 -2.25 1.44 -2.19
C GLY A 41 -2.88 0.48 -1.17
N VAL A 42 -3.91 0.98 -0.49
CA VAL A 42 -4.82 0.18 0.32
C VAL A 42 -6.09 -0.06 -0.48
N TYR A 43 -6.59 -1.30 -0.47
CA TYR A 43 -7.73 -1.72 -1.27
C TYR A 43 -8.81 -2.36 -0.41
N SER A 44 -10.05 -2.26 -0.90
CA SER A 44 -11.17 -3.04 -0.43
C SER A 44 -11.15 -4.46 -1.01
N LYS A 45 -11.93 -5.38 -0.43
CA LYS A 45 -12.18 -6.73 -0.94
C LYS A 45 -12.83 -6.72 -2.34
N LEU A 46 -13.38 -5.56 -2.73
CA LEU A 46 -13.95 -5.31 -4.05
C LEU A 46 -12.92 -4.72 -5.03
N ASN A 47 -11.63 -4.71 -4.65
CA ASN A 47 -10.53 -4.09 -5.40
C ASN A 47 -10.76 -2.59 -5.67
N VAL A 48 -11.48 -1.91 -4.78
CA VAL A 48 -11.64 -0.45 -4.81
C VAL A 48 -10.54 0.17 -3.96
N ARG A 49 -9.78 1.11 -4.51
CA ARG A 49 -8.74 1.81 -3.76
C ARG A 49 -9.35 2.66 -2.65
N VAL A 50 -8.69 2.64 -1.51
CA VAL A 50 -9.02 3.35 -0.28
C VAL A 50 -7.91 4.36 -0.03
N TYR A 51 -8.28 5.63 0.08
CA TYR A 51 -7.38 6.77 0.20
C TYR A 51 -7.37 7.38 1.60
N SER A 52 -8.31 7.00 2.47
CA SER A 52 -8.43 7.61 3.80
C SER A 52 -8.94 6.66 4.88
N ALA A 53 -8.59 6.96 6.13
CA ALA A 53 -9.14 6.27 7.30
C ALA A 53 -10.67 6.42 7.40
N LYS A 54 -11.24 7.51 6.86
CA LYS A 54 -12.69 7.71 6.79
C LYS A 54 -13.38 6.65 5.94
N GLU A 55 -12.83 6.37 4.76
CA GLU A 55 -13.37 5.32 3.87
C GLU A 55 -13.27 3.94 4.53
N ILE A 56 -12.19 3.66 5.26
CA ILE A 56 -12.06 2.44 6.09
C ILE A 56 -13.18 2.38 7.14
N GLY A 57 -13.42 3.48 7.86
CA GLY A 57 -14.48 3.57 8.86
C GLY A 57 -15.87 3.33 8.28
N GLN A 58 -16.16 3.89 7.10
CA GLN A 58 -17.42 3.67 6.39
C GLN A 58 -17.60 2.21 5.97
N ILE A 59 -16.57 1.60 5.37
CA ILE A 59 -16.60 0.19 4.97
C ILE A 59 -16.84 -0.72 6.19
N LYS A 60 -16.12 -0.49 7.29
CA LYS A 60 -16.30 -1.23 8.55
C LYS A 60 -17.71 -1.04 9.13
N ALA A 61 -18.25 0.17 9.10
CA ALA A 61 -19.59 0.47 9.60
C ALA A 61 -20.70 -0.22 8.79
N ILE A 62 -20.53 -0.30 7.46
CA ILE A 62 -21.46 -1.00 6.56
C ILE A 62 -21.51 -2.49 6.91
N GLU A 63 -20.36 -3.16 7.00
CA GLU A 63 -20.34 -4.60 7.34
C GLU A 63 -20.76 -4.87 8.78
N ALA A 64 -20.48 -3.95 9.71
CA ALA A 64 -21.01 -4.03 11.07
C ALA A 64 -22.55 -3.94 11.10
N ALA A 65 -23.16 -3.11 10.24
CA ALA A 65 -24.62 -3.03 10.13
C ALA A 65 -25.22 -4.32 9.56
N VAL A 66 -24.59 -4.92 8.53
CA VAL A 66 -24.99 -6.23 7.99
C VAL A 66 -24.88 -7.31 9.06
N SER A 67 -23.76 -7.36 9.79
CA SER A 67 -23.55 -8.32 10.88
C SER A 67 -24.57 -8.13 12.01
N LYS A 68 -24.91 -6.89 12.37
CA LYS A 68 -25.89 -6.57 13.42
C LYS A 68 -27.32 -6.93 13.03
N ALA A 69 -27.63 -6.93 11.74
CA ALA A 69 -28.93 -7.37 11.23
C ALA A 69 -29.07 -8.90 11.21
N GLU A 70 -28.00 -9.65 11.52
CA GLU A 70 -27.98 -11.13 11.57
C GLU A 70 -28.42 -11.79 10.26
N VAL A 71 -28.27 -11.08 9.13
CA VAL A 71 -28.58 -11.61 7.80
C VAL A 71 -27.33 -12.23 7.15
N PRO A 72 -27.49 -13.26 6.29
CA PRO A 72 -26.34 -13.82 5.57
C PRO A 72 -25.63 -12.75 4.71
N PRO A 73 -24.29 -12.65 4.72
CA PRO A 73 -23.56 -11.56 4.06
C PRO A 73 -23.79 -11.43 2.55
N THR A 74 -24.19 -12.52 1.89
CA THR A 74 -24.45 -12.58 0.44
C THR A 74 -25.94 -12.56 0.11
N SER A 75 -26.82 -12.29 1.07
CA SER A 75 -28.27 -12.23 0.85
C SER A 75 -28.71 -10.92 0.19
N GLY A 76 -29.92 -10.92 -0.39
CA GLY A 76 -30.55 -9.69 -0.88
C GLY A 76 -30.80 -8.66 0.22
N GLU A 77 -31.03 -9.10 1.46
CA GLU A 77 -31.22 -8.22 2.62
C GLU A 77 -29.91 -7.52 3.01
N ALA A 78 -28.79 -8.25 3.02
CA ALA A 78 -27.47 -7.66 3.19
C ALA A 78 -27.19 -6.63 2.08
N ALA A 79 -27.53 -6.95 0.83
CA ALA A 79 -27.39 -6.01 -0.27
C ALA A 79 -28.24 -4.73 -0.09
N LEU A 80 -29.47 -4.85 0.42
CA LEU A 80 -30.31 -3.69 0.72
C LEU A 80 -29.71 -2.80 1.81
N ILE A 81 -29.12 -3.38 2.87
CA ILE A 81 -28.41 -2.62 3.91
C ILE A 81 -27.23 -1.87 3.30
N ARG A 82 -26.39 -2.55 2.52
CA ARG A 82 -25.22 -1.93 1.86
C ARG A 82 -25.63 -0.80 0.91
N MET A 83 -26.67 -1.01 0.08
CA MET A 83 -27.20 0.03 -0.81
C MET A 83 -27.76 1.21 -0.04
N GLY A 84 -28.50 0.97 1.05
CA GLY A 84 -29.03 2.03 1.92
C GLY A 84 -27.95 2.88 2.56
N MET A 85 -26.73 2.33 2.71
CA MET A 85 -25.55 3.03 3.23
C MET A 85 -24.62 3.56 2.13
N GLY A 86 -25.03 3.50 0.85
CA GLY A 86 -24.33 4.16 -0.26
C GLY A 86 -23.44 3.26 -1.13
N VAL A 87 -23.43 1.94 -0.92
CA VAL A 87 -22.73 1.01 -1.83
C VAL A 87 -23.51 0.87 -3.14
N SER A 88 -22.83 0.85 -4.28
CA SER A 88 -23.48 0.65 -5.59
C SER A 88 -24.19 -0.70 -5.68
N GLN A 89 -25.26 -0.77 -6.47
CA GLN A 89 -26.04 -2.00 -6.68
C GLN A 89 -25.18 -3.17 -7.20
N GLU A 90 -24.18 -2.88 -8.04
CA GLU A 90 -23.21 -3.85 -8.55
C GLU A 90 -22.40 -4.53 -7.45
N ASN A 91 -22.06 -3.79 -6.40
CA ASN A 91 -21.17 -4.23 -5.33
C ASN A 91 -21.90 -4.71 -4.08
N ALA A 92 -23.17 -4.35 -3.91
CA ALA A 92 -23.94 -4.59 -2.68
C ALA A 92 -24.12 -6.08 -2.32
N TYR A 93 -24.09 -6.98 -3.29
CA TYR A 93 -24.22 -8.43 -3.08
C TYR A 93 -22.91 -9.11 -2.62
N LYS A 94 -21.83 -8.35 -2.52
CA LYS A 94 -20.51 -8.83 -2.10
C LYS A 94 -20.14 -8.18 -0.78
N GLU A 95 -19.46 -8.95 0.07
CA GLU A 95 -18.89 -8.43 1.31
C GLU A 95 -17.83 -7.37 0.98
N ASN A 96 -18.00 -6.19 1.58
CA ASN A 96 -17.10 -5.07 1.43
C ASN A 96 -16.14 -5.05 2.62
N GLY A 97 -15.03 -5.79 2.53
CA GLY A 97 -13.93 -5.67 3.48
C GLY A 97 -12.95 -4.57 3.03
N CYS A 98 -12.12 -4.05 3.94
CA CYS A 98 -10.98 -3.19 3.56
C CYS A 98 -9.67 -3.70 4.15
N CYS A 99 -8.57 -3.03 3.80
CA CYS A 99 -7.22 -3.33 4.26
C CYS A 99 -6.57 -4.52 3.52
N PHE A 100 -6.56 -4.47 2.19
CA PHE A 100 -5.78 -5.38 1.34
C PHE A 100 -4.73 -4.61 0.56
N ASP A 101 -3.62 -5.26 0.21
CA ASP A 101 -2.68 -4.72 -0.78
C ASP A 101 -3.14 -5.03 -2.21
N ALA A 102 -2.41 -4.50 -3.19
CA ALA A 102 -2.69 -4.72 -4.61
C ALA A 102 -2.65 -6.21 -5.04
N ALA A 103 -1.99 -7.07 -4.26
CA ALA A 103 -1.95 -8.51 -4.49
C ALA A 103 -3.12 -9.25 -3.81
N GLY A 104 -4.04 -8.53 -3.15
CA GLY A 104 -5.17 -9.09 -2.42
C GLY A 104 -4.80 -9.69 -1.07
N ARG A 105 -3.59 -9.42 -0.54
CA ARG A 105 -3.16 -9.90 0.79
C ARG A 105 -3.67 -8.96 1.86
N SER A 106 -4.19 -9.52 2.95
CA SER A 106 -4.68 -8.74 4.09
C SER A 106 -3.54 -7.98 4.76
N LEU A 107 -3.78 -6.71 5.04
CA LEU A 107 -2.89 -5.79 5.73
C LEU A 107 -3.30 -5.66 7.20
N LYS A 108 -2.31 -5.62 8.09
CA LYS A 108 -2.51 -5.27 9.50
C LYS A 108 -2.75 -3.77 9.64
N ASP A 109 -3.49 -3.35 10.66
CA ASP A 109 -3.81 -1.93 10.92
C ASP A 109 -2.56 -1.02 10.90
N LYS A 110 -1.44 -1.48 11.47
CA LYS A 110 -0.17 -0.76 11.40
C LYS A 110 0.27 -0.48 9.96
N ASN A 111 0.26 -1.51 9.11
CA ASN A 111 0.67 -1.39 7.71
C ASN A 111 -0.30 -0.52 6.91
N VAL A 112 -1.59 -0.54 7.26
CA VAL A 112 -2.61 0.33 6.68
C VAL A 112 -2.33 1.78 7.03
N ALA A 113 -2.06 2.07 8.31
CA ALA A 113 -1.71 3.41 8.77
C ALA A 113 -0.43 3.94 8.10
N GLU A 114 0.60 3.11 7.97
CA GLU A 114 1.82 3.45 7.22
C GLU A 114 1.53 3.83 5.77
N ARG A 115 0.71 3.02 5.07
CA ARG A 115 0.34 3.27 3.66
C ARG A 115 -0.49 4.53 3.49
N LEU A 116 -1.51 4.72 4.32
CA LEU A 116 -2.35 5.93 4.29
C LEU A 116 -1.57 7.19 4.65
N ALA A 117 -0.60 7.10 5.57
CA ALA A 117 0.25 8.23 5.91
C ALA A 117 1.12 8.66 4.71
N VAL A 118 1.66 7.69 3.96
CA VAL A 118 2.42 7.98 2.73
C VAL A 118 1.50 8.62 1.69
N GLU A 119 0.31 8.07 1.45
CA GLU A 119 -0.65 8.64 0.50
C GLU A 119 -1.04 10.08 0.87
N GLU A 120 -1.29 10.34 2.15
CA GLU A 120 -1.64 11.68 2.65
C GLU A 120 -0.47 12.66 2.53
N ALA A 121 0.76 12.24 2.88
CA ALA A 121 1.96 13.05 2.71
C ALA A 121 2.19 13.40 1.22
N MET A 122 2.04 12.43 0.33
CA MET A 122 2.14 12.65 -1.11
C MET A 122 1.08 13.62 -1.62
N ARG A 123 -0.17 13.45 -1.17
CA ARG A 123 -1.30 14.31 -1.53
C ARG A 123 -1.06 15.76 -1.10
N ARG A 124 -0.55 15.99 0.11
CA ARG A 124 -0.25 17.33 0.64
C ARG A 124 0.94 17.99 -0.04
N SER A 125 1.95 17.21 -0.38
CA SER A 125 3.21 17.72 -0.94
C SER A 125 3.26 17.70 -2.47
N GLY A 126 2.25 17.14 -3.14
CA GLY A 126 2.23 16.97 -4.60
C GLY A 126 3.33 16.03 -5.10
N ILE A 127 3.76 15.06 -4.28
CA ILE A 127 4.78 14.09 -4.65
C ILE A 127 4.17 13.06 -5.58
N GLU A 128 4.83 12.82 -6.71
CA GLU A 128 4.38 11.86 -7.72
C GLU A 128 4.59 10.41 -7.26
N PRO A 129 3.63 9.52 -7.55
CA PRO A 129 3.82 8.08 -7.36
C PRO A 129 4.97 7.53 -8.20
N GLY A 130 5.75 6.63 -7.62
CA GLY A 130 6.96 6.02 -8.20
C GLY A 130 8.20 6.90 -8.15
N SER A 131 8.16 8.05 -7.48
CA SER A 131 9.33 8.93 -7.34
C SER A 131 10.24 8.50 -6.18
N GLU A 132 11.53 8.86 -6.26
CA GLU A 132 12.51 8.67 -5.16
C GLU A 132 12.01 9.28 -3.84
N ARG A 133 11.30 10.41 -3.92
CA ARG A 133 10.69 11.05 -2.74
C ARG A 133 9.60 10.20 -2.12
N GLU A 134 8.80 9.49 -2.92
CA GLU A 134 7.85 8.53 -2.36
C GLU A 134 8.59 7.40 -1.62
N GLU A 135 9.70 6.91 -2.16
CA GLU A 135 10.47 5.86 -1.49
C GLU A 135 11.06 6.32 -0.15
N GLN A 136 11.51 7.57 -0.08
CA GLN A 136 11.92 8.19 1.19
C GLN A 136 10.75 8.29 2.18
N LEU A 137 9.54 8.65 1.73
CA LEU A 137 8.35 8.66 2.59
C LEU A 137 7.95 7.26 3.06
N ARG A 138 8.04 6.24 2.18
CA ARG A 138 7.76 4.84 2.52
C ARG A 138 8.76 4.31 3.55
N ALA A 139 10.06 4.57 3.33
CA ALA A 139 11.11 4.20 4.27
C ALA A 139 10.89 4.89 5.62
N ALA A 140 10.56 6.18 5.61
CA ALA A 140 10.26 6.96 6.81
C ALA A 140 9.03 6.43 7.57
N ALA A 141 7.93 6.13 6.88
CA ALA A 141 6.72 5.55 7.48
C ALA A 141 7.00 4.21 8.17
N GLN A 142 7.90 3.41 7.59
CA GLN A 142 8.33 2.12 8.17
C GLN A 142 9.40 2.26 9.27
N GLY A 143 9.85 3.48 9.58
CA GLY A 143 10.91 3.74 10.55
C GLY A 143 12.29 3.29 10.10
N ARG A 144 12.55 3.24 8.79
CA ARG A 144 13.85 2.87 8.20
C ARG A 144 14.69 4.12 8.00
N ALA A 145 15.94 4.07 8.47
CA ALA A 145 16.91 5.15 8.28
C ALA A 145 17.42 5.27 6.83
N GLN A 146 17.19 4.25 5.99
CA GLN A 146 17.63 4.23 4.60
C GLN A 146 16.53 3.69 3.67
N THR A 147 16.52 4.18 2.42
CA THR A 147 15.69 3.63 1.33
C THR A 147 16.20 2.26 0.89
N ALA A 148 15.45 1.57 0.01
CA ALA A 148 15.86 0.29 -0.53
C ALA A 148 17.19 0.38 -1.33
N ASP A 149 17.44 1.53 -1.93
CA ASP A 149 18.64 1.82 -2.72
C ASP A 149 19.80 2.36 -1.87
N GLY A 150 19.63 2.43 -0.54
CA GLY A 150 20.67 2.82 0.40
C GLY A 150 20.81 4.34 0.63
N GLU A 151 19.85 5.14 0.15
CA GLU A 151 19.83 6.58 0.43
C GLU A 151 19.41 6.86 1.87
N GLU A 152 20.06 7.81 2.53
CA GLU A 152 19.72 8.20 3.90
C GLU A 152 18.40 8.98 3.94
N VAL A 153 17.49 8.56 4.82
CA VAL A 153 16.22 9.24 5.05
C VAL A 153 16.45 10.39 6.03
N ASN A 154 16.08 11.59 5.62
CA ASN A 154 16.20 12.78 6.45
C ASN A 154 15.42 12.61 7.78
N GLN A 155 16.04 12.99 8.90
CA GLN A 155 15.45 12.88 10.24
C GLN A 155 14.14 13.68 10.38
N GLN A 156 14.01 14.83 9.72
CA GLN A 156 12.76 15.60 9.71
C GLN A 156 11.64 14.82 9.01
N THR A 157 11.94 14.16 7.88
CA THR A 157 10.99 13.29 7.16
C THR A 157 10.56 12.11 8.04
N MET A 158 11.51 11.49 8.75
CA MET A 158 11.22 10.41 9.71
C MET A 158 10.23 10.87 10.79
N GLU A 159 10.45 12.04 11.38
CA GLU A 159 9.57 12.57 12.43
C GLU A 159 8.19 12.95 11.92
N ASP A 160 8.11 13.62 10.77
CA ASP A 160 6.83 14.04 10.19
C ASP A 160 6.00 12.83 9.76
N MET A 161 6.65 11.81 9.20
CA MET A 161 5.98 10.55 8.88
C MET A 161 5.57 9.79 10.13
N ALA A 162 6.39 9.72 11.19
CA ALA A 162 6.00 9.06 12.43
C ALA A 162 4.74 9.68 13.05
N LYS A 163 4.61 11.01 13.01
CA LYS A 163 3.39 11.71 13.45
C LYS A 163 2.19 11.37 12.58
N GLU A 164 2.34 11.41 11.26
CA GLU A 164 1.25 11.12 10.34
C GLU A 164 0.78 9.66 10.48
N VAL A 165 1.71 8.70 10.60
CA VAL A 165 1.39 7.30 10.90
C VAL A 165 0.60 7.18 12.19
N ALA A 166 0.97 7.89 13.26
CA ALA A 166 0.21 7.88 14.51
C ALA A 166 -1.21 8.45 14.34
N LYS A 167 -1.38 9.53 13.56
CA LYS A 167 -2.70 10.11 13.23
C LYS A 167 -3.56 9.11 12.47
N GLN A 168 -3.02 8.50 11.41
CA GLN A 168 -3.72 7.50 10.61
C GLN A 168 -4.07 6.26 11.42
N GLN A 169 -3.16 5.79 12.27
CA GLN A 169 -3.42 4.64 13.15
C GLN A 169 -4.58 4.94 14.11
N ALA A 170 -4.56 6.11 14.76
CA ALA A 170 -5.64 6.52 15.64
C ALA A 170 -6.97 6.64 14.88
N ALA A 171 -6.98 7.24 13.69
CA ALA A 171 -8.17 7.36 12.85
C ALA A 171 -8.73 5.99 12.40
N VAL A 172 -7.86 5.05 12.02
CA VAL A 172 -8.26 3.67 11.65
C VAL A 172 -8.88 2.92 12.82
N TYR A 173 -8.41 3.18 14.05
CA TYR A 173 -8.95 2.56 15.27
C TYR A 173 -10.26 3.20 15.73
N THR A 174 -10.36 4.52 15.70
CA THR A 174 -11.53 5.24 16.21
C THR A 174 -12.65 5.34 15.17
N GLY A 175 -12.33 5.21 13.89
CA GLY A 175 -13.25 5.53 12.80
C GLY A 175 -13.56 7.02 12.70
N ALA A 176 -12.74 7.87 13.33
CA ALA A 176 -12.92 9.32 13.31
C ALA A 176 -12.99 9.83 11.87
N GLN A 177 -14.03 10.59 11.57
CA GLN A 177 -14.26 11.09 10.22
C GLN A 177 -13.36 12.30 9.95
N GLU A 178 -12.79 12.37 8.75
CA GLU A 178 -12.05 13.55 8.30
C GLU A 178 -12.96 14.81 8.37
N GLY A 179 -12.45 15.89 8.96
CA GLY A 179 -13.16 17.13 9.28
C GLY A 179 -14.01 17.08 10.55
N SER A 180 -14.04 15.97 11.29
CA SER A 180 -14.84 15.85 12.52
C SER A 180 -14.12 16.37 13.77
N THR A 181 -14.89 16.66 14.82
CA THR A 181 -14.34 16.98 16.15
C THR A 181 -13.49 15.84 16.71
N GLU A 182 -13.83 14.59 16.39
CA GLU A 182 -13.09 13.40 16.82
C GLU A 182 -11.71 13.32 16.15
N GLU A 183 -11.62 13.66 14.86
CA GLU A 183 -10.34 13.78 14.16
C GLU A 183 -9.51 14.94 14.72
N ALA A 184 -10.14 16.09 14.99
CA ALA A 184 -9.46 17.23 15.62
C ALA A 184 -8.90 16.85 17.01
N MET A 185 -9.63 16.06 17.79
CA MET A 185 -9.17 15.53 19.07
C MET A 185 -8.02 14.54 18.91
N VAL A 186 -8.09 13.64 17.93
CA VAL A 186 -7.00 12.71 17.60
C VAL A 186 -5.74 13.48 17.19
N ASN A 187 -5.88 14.42 16.27
CA ASN A 187 -4.77 15.25 15.77
C ASN A 187 -4.13 16.05 16.91
N THR A 188 -4.95 16.72 17.73
CA THR A 188 -4.46 17.49 18.90
C THR A 188 -3.80 16.58 19.93
N GLY A 189 -4.37 15.41 20.20
CA GLY A 189 -3.82 14.44 21.15
C GLY A 189 -2.46 13.89 20.70
N VAL A 190 -2.33 13.54 19.43
CA VAL A 190 -1.06 13.10 18.84
C VAL A 190 -0.02 14.22 18.88
N ASP A 191 -0.40 15.44 18.50
CA ASP A 191 0.51 16.59 18.49
C ASP A 191 0.99 16.93 19.92
N VAL A 192 0.09 16.91 20.92
CA VAL A 192 0.45 17.13 22.34
C VAL A 192 1.35 16.03 22.88
N PHE A 193 1.05 14.77 22.61
CA PHE A 193 1.87 13.64 23.04
C PHE A 193 3.28 13.72 22.43
N TRP A 194 3.36 14.01 21.14
CA TRP A 194 4.63 14.12 20.44
C TRP A 194 5.48 15.30 20.94
N ASN A 195 4.87 16.47 21.13
CA ASN A 195 5.56 17.65 21.66
C ASN A 195 6.07 17.40 23.09
N LYS A 196 5.31 16.65 23.90
CA LYS A 196 5.72 16.26 25.25
C LYS A 196 6.85 15.23 25.26
N MET A 197 6.85 14.29 24.32
CA MET A 197 7.96 13.35 24.11
C MET A 197 9.24 14.10 23.75
N LYS A 198 9.19 15.03 22.79
CA LYS A 198 10.36 15.86 22.43
C LYS A 198 10.91 16.64 23.63
N GLY A 199 10.04 17.29 24.40
CA GLY A 199 10.46 18.05 25.60
C GLY A 199 10.94 17.20 26.80
N TRP A 200 10.94 15.87 26.71
CA TRP A 200 11.60 14.97 27.68
C TRP A 200 12.99 14.52 27.22
N PHE A 201 13.31 14.68 25.94
CA PHE A 201 14.61 14.34 25.35
C PHE A 201 15.49 15.58 25.09
N ASP A 202 14.95 16.78 25.30
CA ASP A 202 15.67 18.05 25.47
C ASP A 202 16.02 18.29 26.95
#